data_AF-A0A920JUH7-F1
#
_entry.id   AF-A0A920JUH7-F1
#
_cell.length_a   1.000
_cell.length_b   1.000
_cell.length_c   1.000
_cell.angle_alpha   90.00
_cell.angle_beta   90.00
_cell.angle_gamma   90.00
#
_symmetry.space_group_name_H-M   'P 1'
#
loop_
_entity.id
_entity.type
_entity.pdbx_description
1 polymer ?
#
loop_
_entity_poly.entity_id
_entity_poly.type
_entity_poly.pdbx_seq_one_letter_code
_entity_poly.pdbx_strand_id
1 'polypeptide(L)'
;MECYFFIFFTIFFLKITYYFFFLFFLFSLLSWYFTYVYVLKNRIHDPSEIIIDEFLGQLISLTPILFVNGFKLDKINFCELMLLSFLLFRFFDILKPWPIYIVDKSRTSLSILLDDVIAGLFSSTIIIIYLLWI
;
A
#
# COMPACT_ATOMS: atom_id res chain seq x y z
N MET A 1 -6.05 0.18 -37.97
CA MET A 1 -5.91 1.42 -37.16
C MET A 1 -6.30 1.15 -35.71
N GLU A 2 -7.45 0.53 -35.44
CA GLU A 2 -7.95 0.25 -34.08
C GLU A 2 -7.04 -0.67 -33.24
N CYS A 3 -6.47 -1.73 -33.82
CA CYS A 3 -5.57 -2.62 -33.08
C CYS A 3 -4.27 -1.93 -32.61
N TYR A 4 -3.72 -1.00 -33.41
CA TYR A 4 -2.51 -0.27 -33.05
C TYR A 4 -2.75 0.71 -31.91
N PHE A 5 -3.92 1.36 -31.90
CA PHE A 5 -4.33 2.24 -30.82
C PHE A 5 -4.50 1.48 -29.50
N PHE A 6 -5.14 0.31 -29.55
CA PHE A 6 -5.31 -0.56 -28.38
C PHE A 6 -3.97 -1.08 -27.83
N ILE A 7 -3.05 -1.50 -28.70
CA ILE A 7 -1.70 -1.93 -28.30
C ILE A 7 -0.91 -0.77 -27.69
N PHE A 8 -0.95 0.42 -28.29
CA PHE A 8 -0.29 1.61 -27.76
C PHE A 8 -0.84 1.99 -26.37
N PHE A 9 -2.16 1.99 -26.21
CA PHE A 9 -2.81 2.27 -24.94
C PHE A 9 -2.40 1.25 -23.87
N THR A 10 -2.41 -0.04 -24.21
CA THR A 10 -1.99 -1.11 -23.29
C THR A 10 -0.53 -0.96 -22.86
N ILE A 11 0.39 -0.67 -23.80
CA ILE A 11 1.80 -0.45 -23.51
C ILE A 11 2.00 0.79 -22.63
N PHE A 12 1.22 1.85 -22.85
CA PHE A 12 1.27 3.07 -22.05
C PHE A 12 0.83 2.83 -20.59
N PHE A 13 -0.28 2.13 -20.38
CA PHE A 13 -0.74 1.74 -19.05
C PHE A 13 0.26 0.84 -18.33
N LEU A 14 0.84 -0.14 -19.04
CA LEU A 14 1.89 -1.00 -18.47
C LEU A 14 3.09 -0.17 -17.98
N LYS A 15 3.58 0.79 -18.78
CA LYS A 15 4.68 1.67 -18.37
C LYS A 15 4.36 2.45 -17.11
N ILE A 16 3.17 3.05 -17.02
CA ILE A 16 2.72 3.79 -15.83
C ILE A 16 2.76 2.89 -14.59
N THR A 17 2.25 1.66 -14.70
CA THR A 17 2.27 0.67 -13.62
C THR A 17 3.70 0.36 -13.18
N TYR A 18 4.63 0.14 -14.11
CA TYR A 18 6.04 -0.09 -13.79
C TYR A 18 6.68 1.10 -13.08
N TYR A 19 6.44 2.33 -13.54
CA TYR A 19 6.97 3.53 -12.89
C TYR A 19 6.40 3.71 -11.48
N PHE A 20 5.12 3.42 -11.27
CA PHE A 20 4.49 3.46 -9.95
C PHE A 20 5.17 2.50 -8.96
N PHE A 21 5.33 1.22 -9.33
CA PHE A 21 6.00 0.25 -8.48
C PHE A 21 7.48 0.56 -8.25
N PHE A 22 8.16 1.11 -9.26
CA PHE A 22 9.55 1.55 -9.13
C PHE A 22 9.70 2.71 -8.14
N LEU A 23 8.83 3.73 -8.23
CA LEU A 23 8.82 4.84 -7.28
C LEU A 23 8.46 4.36 -5.88
N PHE A 24 7.45 3.49 -5.74
CA PHE A 24 7.08 2.89 -4.47
C PHE A 24 8.28 2.18 -3.80
N PHE A 25 9.02 1.38 -4.58
CA PHE A 25 10.21 0.70 -4.11
C PHE A 25 11.33 1.67 -3.69
N LEU A 26 11.54 2.76 -4.43
CA LEU A 26 12.50 3.79 -4.03
C LEU A 26 12.08 4.49 -2.73
N PHE A 27 10.80 4.84 -2.58
CA PHE A 27 10.30 5.47 -1.36
C PHE A 27 10.36 4.54 -0.15
N SER A 28 10.13 3.24 -0.32
CA SER A 28 10.24 2.27 0.77
C SER A 28 11.69 2.10 1.24
N LEU A 29 12.66 2.06 0.33
CA LEU A 29 14.09 2.07 0.68
C LEU A 29 14.48 3.35 1.41
N LEU A 30 13.98 4.50 0.95
CA LEU A 30 14.25 5.80 1.56
C LEU A 30 13.66 5.88 2.97
N SER A 31 12.40 5.46 3.13
CA SER A 31 11.69 5.39 4.40
C SER A 31 12.44 4.52 5.41
N TRP A 32 12.86 3.33 4.98
CA TRP A 32 13.64 2.44 5.82
C TRP A 32 14.97 3.06 6.27
N TYR A 33 15.71 3.69 5.35
CA TYR A 33 16.98 4.34 5.68
C TYR A 33 16.81 5.47 6.71
N PHE A 34 15.81 6.33 6.52
CA PHE A 34 15.53 7.41 7.48
C PHE A 34 15.12 6.86 8.85
N THR A 35 14.26 5.84 8.87
CA THR A 35 13.83 5.15 10.08
C THR A 35 15.01 4.54 10.83
N TYR A 36 15.91 3.87 10.10
CA TYR A 36 17.13 3.31 10.66
C TYR A 36 18.01 4.37 11.33
N VAL A 37 18.28 5.48 10.65
CA VAL A 37 19.09 6.59 11.20
C VAL A 37 18.41 7.21 12.42
N TYR A 38 17.08 7.38 12.39
CA TYR A 38 16.31 7.97 13.48
C TYR A 38 16.32 7.08 14.74
N VAL A 39 16.03 5.78 14.59
CA VAL A 39 16.03 4.79 15.67
C VAL A 39 17.42 4.70 16.31
N LEU A 40 18.49 4.70 15.50
CA LEU A 40 19.86 4.70 16.01
C LEU A 40 20.21 5.94 16.83
N LYS A 41 19.79 7.12 16.37
CA LYS A 41 20.13 8.40 17.00
C LYS A 41 19.38 8.60 18.31
N ASN A 42 18.08 8.30 18.33
CA ASN A 42 17.22 8.61 19.46
C ASN A 42 17.06 7.44 20.44
N ARG A 43 17.48 6.22 20.06
CA ARG A 43 17.27 4.97 20.83
C ARG A 43 15.79 4.75 21.19
N ILE A 44 14.88 5.31 20.38
CA ILE A 44 13.45 5.13 20.50
C ILE A 44 13.08 3.94 19.63
N HIS A 45 12.28 3.03 20.18
CA HIS A 45 11.66 1.96 19.44
C HIS A 45 10.31 2.46 18.93
N ASP A 46 10.08 2.33 17.62
CA ASP A 46 8.82 2.69 16.96
C ASP A 46 8.40 4.17 17.12
N PRO A 47 9.12 5.10 16.45
CA PRO A 47 8.85 6.53 16.56
C PRO A 47 7.57 6.92 15.80
N SER A 48 6.56 7.36 16.54
CA SER A 48 5.29 7.88 15.98
C SER A 48 5.44 9.09 15.04
N GLU A 49 6.63 9.72 15.00
CA GLU A 49 6.93 10.83 14.10
C GLU A 49 7.21 10.38 12.66
N ILE A 50 7.46 9.09 12.44
CA ILE A 50 7.63 8.52 11.11
C ILE A 50 6.24 8.15 10.60
N ILE A 51 5.80 8.88 9.57
CA ILE A 51 4.47 8.74 8.94
C ILE A 51 4.61 8.14 7.53
N ILE A 52 5.84 8.01 7.03
CA ILE A 52 6.11 7.62 5.64
C ILE A 52 5.85 6.12 5.43
N ASP A 53 6.15 5.29 6.41
CA ASP A 53 5.73 3.89 6.53
C ASP A 53 4.21 3.73 6.48
N GLU A 54 3.45 4.47 7.30
CA GLU A 54 1.99 4.41 7.28
C GLU A 54 1.43 4.84 5.91
N PHE A 55 2.02 5.90 5.32
CA PHE A 55 1.66 6.38 3.99
C PHE A 55 1.91 5.33 2.90
N LEU A 56 3.03 4.61 2.97
CA LEU A 56 3.34 3.52 2.04
C LEU A 56 2.38 2.34 2.22
N GLY A 57 2.04 1.96 3.45
CA GLY A 57 1.03 0.95 3.75
C GLY A 57 -0.34 1.32 3.18
N GLN A 58 -0.77 2.57 3.38
CA GLN A 58 -2.02 3.10 2.85
C GLN A 58 -2.04 3.13 1.30
N LEU A 59 -0.91 3.45 0.66
CA LEU A 59 -0.80 3.38 -0.80
C LEU A 59 -1.01 1.94 -1.30
N ILE A 60 -0.44 0.93 -0.63
CA ILE A 60 -0.67 -0.49 -0.97
C ILE A 60 -2.16 -0.82 -0.86
N SER A 61 -2.80 -0.41 0.24
CA SER A 61 -4.23 -0.60 0.47
C SER A 61 -5.10 -0.01 -0.65
N LEU A 62 -4.69 1.12 -1.25
CA LEU A 62 -5.42 1.78 -2.33
C LEU A 62 -5.14 1.17 -3.71
N THR A 63 -4.05 0.41 -3.89
CA THR A 63 -3.67 -0.12 -5.21
C THR A 63 -4.80 -0.86 -5.95
N PRO A 64 -5.61 -1.75 -5.33
CA PRO A 64 -6.65 -2.46 -6.07
C PRO A 64 -7.66 -1.51 -6.70
N ILE A 65 -8.00 -0.43 -6.01
CA ILE A 65 -8.97 0.57 -6.47
C ILE A 65 -8.40 1.34 -7.66
N LEU A 66 -7.11 1.67 -7.65
CA LEU A 66 -6.43 2.38 -8.73
C LEU A 66 -6.31 1.54 -10.02
N PHE A 67 -6.25 0.22 -9.89
CA PHE A 67 -6.14 -0.70 -11.03
C PHE A 67 -7.48 -1.29 -11.49
N VAL A 68 -8.60 -0.94 -10.83
CA VAL A 68 -9.94 -1.28 -11.34
C VAL A 68 -10.23 -0.44 -12.58
N ASN A 69 -10.59 -1.13 -13.67
CA ASN A 69 -11.03 -0.48 -14.90
C ASN A 69 -12.30 0.35 -14.66
N GLY A 70 -12.31 1.59 -15.18
CA GLY A 70 -13.41 2.57 -15.06
C GLY A 70 -14.81 2.01 -15.32
N PHE A 71 -14.94 1.03 -16.21
CA PHE A 71 -16.21 0.37 -16.56
C PHE A 71 -16.90 -0.37 -15.39
N LYS A 72 -16.19 -0.70 -14.30
CA LYS A 72 -16.78 -1.30 -13.09
C LYS A 72 -17.16 -0.27 -12.01
N LEU A 73 -16.67 0.96 -12.12
CA LEU A 73 -16.90 2.02 -11.13
C LEU A 73 -18.27 2.70 -11.28
N ASP A 74 -18.99 2.47 -12.38
CA ASP A 74 -20.35 3.03 -12.57
C ASP A 74 -21.38 2.53 -11.54
N LYS A 75 -21.09 1.43 -10.84
CA LYS A 75 -21.95 0.87 -9.78
C LYS A 75 -21.52 1.23 -8.35
N ILE A 76 -20.32 1.76 -8.15
CA ILE A 76 -19.72 1.95 -6.81
C ILE A 76 -19.10 3.33 -6.71
N ASN A 77 -19.45 4.07 -5.65
CA ASN A 77 -18.87 5.36 -5.40
C ASN A 77 -17.37 5.23 -5.03
N PHE A 78 -16.50 5.84 -5.82
CA PHE A 78 -15.05 5.82 -5.61
C PHE A 78 -14.66 6.33 -4.20
N CYS A 79 -15.38 7.32 -3.69
CA CYS A 79 -15.13 7.88 -2.36
C CYS A 79 -15.40 6.85 -1.24
N GLU A 80 -16.41 5.99 -1.40
CA GLU A 80 -16.74 4.95 -0.42
C GLU A 80 -15.67 3.87 -0.39
N LEU A 81 -15.15 3.47 -1.55
CA LEU A 81 -14.04 2.51 -1.65
C LEU A 81 -12.75 3.06 -1.03
N MET A 82 -12.43 4.34 -1.25
CA MET A 82 -11.29 4.99 -0.60
C MET A 82 -11.44 5.01 0.93
N LEU A 83 -12.63 5.37 1.42
CA LEU A 83 -12.93 5.37 2.86
C LEU A 83 -12.81 3.96 3.45
N LEU A 84 -13.38 2.96 2.78
CA LEU A 84 -13.31 1.57 3.20
C LEU A 84 -11.87 1.07 3.26
N SER A 85 -11.07 1.39 2.23
CA SER A 85 -9.65 1.06 2.17
C SER A 85 -8.85 1.67 3.31
N PHE A 86 -9.11 2.94 3.63
CA PHE A 86 -8.49 3.63 4.76
C PHE A 86 -8.86 3.00 6.10
N LEU A 87 -10.14 2.68 6.31
CA LEU A 87 -10.62 2.07 7.55
C LEU A 87 -10.07 0.65 7.73
N LEU A 88 -10.02 -0.15 6.67
CA LEU A 88 -9.46 -1.49 6.71
C LEU A 88 -7.95 -1.47 7.00
N PHE A 89 -7.20 -0.58 6.37
CA PHE A 89 -5.78 -0.41 6.67
C PHE A 89 -5.56 -0.10 8.15
N ARG A 90 -6.24 0.92 8.69
CA ARG A 90 -6.13 1.28 10.12
C ARG A 90 -6.59 0.18 11.05
N PHE A 91 -7.60 -0.59 10.66
CA PHE A 91 -8.03 -1.75 11.42
C PHE A 91 -6.92 -2.80 11.55
N PHE A 92 -6.18 -3.10 10.48
CA PHE A 92 -5.08 -4.08 10.51
C PHE A 92 -3.81 -3.55 11.17
N ASP A 93 -3.48 -2.28 10.95
CA ASP A 93 -2.37 -1.59 11.59
C ASP A 93 -2.54 -1.58 13.13
N ILE A 94 -3.74 -1.29 13.63
CA ILE A 94 -4.02 -1.30 15.08
C ILE A 94 -4.08 -2.72 15.65
N LEU A 95 -4.73 -3.66 14.96
CA LEU A 95 -4.91 -5.01 15.49
C LEU A 95 -3.66 -5.89 15.40
N LYS A 96 -2.77 -5.61 14.46
CA LYS A 96 -1.58 -6.40 14.13
C LYS A 96 -1.85 -7.92 14.17
N PRO A 97 -2.82 -8.47 13.41
CA PRO A 97 -3.05 -9.92 13.38
C PRO A 97 -1.81 -10.68 12.88
N TRP A 98 -1.76 -11.98 13.12
CA TRP A 98 -0.72 -12.82 12.51
C TRP A 98 -0.75 -12.68 10.98
N PRO A 99 0.38 -12.46 10.28
CA PRO A 99 1.78 -12.51 10.74
C PRO A 99 2.40 -11.15 11.13
N ILE A 100 1.64 -10.04 11.08
CA ILE A 100 2.11 -8.68 11.40
C ILE A 100 2.76 -8.64 12.79
N TYR A 101 2.10 -9.25 13.77
CA TYR A 101 2.62 -9.37 15.14
C TYR A 101 4.03 -10.00 15.23
N ILE A 102 4.33 -10.99 14.38
CA ILE A 102 5.65 -11.67 14.41
C ILE A 102 6.74 -10.74 13.89
N VAL A 103 6.42 -10.01 12.81
CA VAL A 103 7.35 -9.04 12.20
C VAL A 103 7.65 -7.92 13.19
N ASP A 104 6.60 -7.32 13.76
CA ASP A 104 6.70 -6.24 14.75
C ASP A 104 7.56 -6.63 15.97
N LYS A 105 7.44 -7.89 16.43
CA LYS A 105 8.22 -8.41 17.56
C LYS A 105 9.74 -8.35 17.34
N SER A 106 10.23 -8.31 16.10
CA SER A 106 11.66 -8.19 15.82
C SER A 106 12.24 -6.81 16.20
N ARG A 107 11.41 -5.78 16.36
CA ARG A 107 11.78 -4.41 16.80
C ARG A 107 12.97 -3.80 16.03
N THR A 108 13.08 -4.13 14.76
CA THR A 108 14.09 -3.57 13.85
C THR A 108 13.51 -2.39 13.08
N SER A 109 14.34 -1.53 12.52
CA SER A 109 13.85 -0.48 11.62
C SER A 109 13.17 -1.04 10.36
N LEU A 110 13.51 -2.27 9.96
CA LEU A 110 12.82 -2.98 8.87
C LEU A 110 11.43 -3.43 9.30
N SER A 111 11.23 -3.85 10.55
CA SER A 111 9.93 -4.35 10.98
C SER A 111 8.86 -3.28 11.09
N ILE A 112 9.26 -2.03 11.39
CA ILE A 112 8.37 -0.85 11.41
C ILE A 112 7.87 -0.48 10.00
N LEU A 113 8.66 -0.78 8.96
CA LEU A 113 8.17 -0.59 7.60
C LEU A 113 7.31 -1.80 7.17
N LEU A 114 7.72 -3.01 7.56
CA LEU A 114 7.10 -4.24 7.10
C LEU A 114 5.74 -4.50 7.75
N ASP A 115 5.51 -4.11 9.01
CA ASP A 115 4.21 -4.27 9.65
C ASP A 115 3.13 -3.44 8.93
N ASP A 116 3.41 -2.18 8.59
CA ASP A 116 2.55 -1.31 7.78
C ASP A 116 2.33 -1.83 6.35
N VAL A 117 3.39 -2.32 5.71
CA VAL A 117 3.29 -2.92 4.37
C VAL A 117 2.37 -4.15 4.40
N ILE A 118 2.49 -5.01 5.43
CA ILE A 118 1.65 -6.21 5.55
C ILE A 118 0.20 -5.81 5.90
N ALA A 119 -0.02 -4.81 6.76
CA ALA A 119 -1.35 -4.26 7.01
C ALA A 119 -2.00 -3.74 5.71
N GLY A 120 -1.23 -3.03 4.87
CA GLY A 120 -1.63 -2.60 3.53
C GLY A 120 -2.01 -3.77 2.61
N LEU A 121 -1.26 -4.87 2.64
CA LEU A 121 -1.56 -6.09 1.88
C LEU A 121 -2.84 -6.78 2.36
N PHE A 122 -3.10 -6.80 3.67
CA PHE A 122 -4.33 -7.37 4.22
C PHE A 122 -5.55 -6.55 3.82
N SER A 123 -5.45 -5.23 3.89
CA SER A 123 -6.52 -4.34 3.41
C SER A 123 -6.75 -4.52 1.91
N SER A 124 -5.68 -4.52 1.10
CA SER A 124 -5.79 -4.66 -0.36
C SER A 124 -6.45 -5.97 -0.78
N THR A 125 -6.11 -7.09 -0.13
CA THR A 125 -6.75 -8.40 -0.42
C THR A 125 -8.24 -8.39 -0.14
N ILE A 126 -8.71 -7.77 0.95
CA ILE A 126 -10.15 -7.66 1.23
C ILE A 126 -10.86 -6.79 0.21
N ILE A 127 -10.24 -5.67 -0.19
CA ILE A 127 -10.79 -4.81 -1.24
C ILE A 127 -10.88 -5.56 -2.57
N ILE A 128 -9.87 -6.34 -2.95
CA ILE A 128 -9.91 -7.18 -4.14
C ILE A 128 -11.08 -8.16 -4.07
N ILE A 129 -11.28 -8.84 -2.94
CA ILE A 129 -12.39 -9.78 -2.75
C ILE A 129 -13.74 -9.05 -2.91
N TYR A 130 -13.89 -7.88 -2.29
CA TYR A 130 -15.09 -7.06 -2.42
C TYR A 130 -15.37 -6.66 -3.88
N LEU A 131 -14.35 -6.21 -4.61
CA LEU A 131 -14.45 -5.83 -6.02
C LEU A 131 -14.71 -7.00 -6.97
N LEU A 132 -14.34 -8.23 -6.58
CA LEU A 132 -14.62 -9.44 -7.35
C LEU A 132 -16.06 -9.92 -7.16
N TRP A 133 -16.69 -9.59 -6.03
CA TRP A 133 -18.04 -10.02 -5.70
C TRP A 133 -19.15 -9.15 -6.32
N ILE A 134 -18.79 -7.97 -6.83
CA ILE A 134 -19.67 -6.99 -7.50
C ILE A 134 -19.52 -7.06 -9.02
#